data_AF-A0A9X6RPW8-F1
#
_entry.id   AF-A0A9X6RPW8-F1
#
_cell.length_a   1.000
_cell.length_b   1.000
_cell.length_c   1.000
_cell.angle_alpha   90.00
_cell.angle_beta   90.00
_cell.angle_gamma   90.00
#
_symmetry.space_group_name_H-M   'P 1'
#
loop_
_entity.id
_entity.type
_entity.pdbx_description
1 polymer ?
#
loop_
_entity_poly.entity_id
_entity_poly.type
_entity_poly.pdbx_seq_one_letter_code
_entity_poly.pdbx_strand_id
1 'polypeptide(L)' 'MIFTCEMYHPNIYPDGRVCISILHPPGDDPMGYETSAERWSPVQSIEKILLS' A
#
# COMPACT_ATOMS: atom_id res chain seq x y z
N MET A 1 -6.92 -1.13 -3.08
CA MET A 1 -6.94 -2.58 -3.40
C MET A 1 -7.69 -3.30 -2.29
N ILE A 2 -8.56 -4.27 -2.62
CA ILE A 2 -9.38 -5.01 -1.67
C ILE A 2 -9.32 -6.50 -2.01
N PHE A 3 -9.01 -7.35 -1.04
CA PHE A 3 -9.19 -8.80 -1.15
C PHE A 3 -10.66 -9.16 -0.98
N THR A 4 -11.18 -10.05 -1.82
CA THR A 4 -12.59 -10.50 -1.77
C THR A 4 -12.81 -11.73 -0.90
N CYS A 5 -11.74 -12.44 -0.53
CA CYS A 5 -11.77 -13.56 0.40
C CYS A 5 -11.39 -13.12 1.82
N GLU A 6 -11.65 -13.98 2.81
CA GLU A 6 -11.20 -13.76 4.18
C GLU A 6 -9.66 -13.78 4.24
N MET A 7 -9.08 -12.78 4.91
CA MET A 7 -7.64 -12.59 5.02
C MET A 7 -7.28 -12.22 6.46
N TYR A 8 -6.22 -12.83 6.98
CA TYR A 8 -5.67 -12.51 8.30
C TYR A 8 -4.21 -12.07 8.15
N HIS A 9 -3.99 -10.77 8.10
CA HIS A 9 -2.66 -10.19 7.88
C HIS A 9 -2.56 -8.79 8.52
N PRO A 10 -1.43 -8.40 9.13
CA PRO A 10 -1.29 -7.09 9.78
C PRO A 10 -1.55 -5.88 8.87
N ASN A 11 -1.21 -6.00 7.59
CA ASN A 11 -1.39 -4.95 6.57
C ASN A 11 -2.72 -5.07 5.80
N ILE A 12 -3.67 -5.88 6.28
CA ILE A 12 -4.99 -6.03 5.68
C ILE A 12 -6.04 -5.72 6.75
N TYR A 13 -6.87 -4.73 6.48
CA TYR A 13 -7.98 -4.38 7.38
C TYR A 13 -9.05 -5.46 7.38
N PRO A 14 -9.93 -5.51 8.41
CA PRO A 14 -11.02 -6.49 8.47
C PRO A 14 -12.00 -6.45 7.29
N ASP A 15 -12.04 -5.35 6.54
CA ASP A 15 -12.85 -5.19 5.32
C ASP A 15 -12.11 -5.60 4.03
N GLY A 16 -10.92 -6.19 4.16
CA GLY A 16 -10.10 -6.65 3.04
C GLY A 16 -9.25 -5.56 2.38
N ARG A 17 -9.34 -4.29 2.81
CA ARG A 17 -8.48 -3.21 2.28
C ARG A 17 -7.02 -3.46 2.63
N VAL A 18 -6.15 -3.33 1.62
CA VAL A 18 -4.70 -3.48 1.76
C VAL A 18 -4.05 -2.14 2.14
N CYS A 19 -3.20 -2.15 3.16
CA CYS A 19 -2.45 -1.00 3.68
C CYS A 19 -0.94 -1.24 3.50
N ILE A 20 -0.39 -0.80 2.37
CA ILE A 20 1.05 -0.87 2.06
C ILE A 20 1.51 0.47 1.49
N SER A 21 2.79 0.79 1.67
CA SER A 21 3.38 2.09 1.33
C SER A 21 3.12 2.52 -0.12
N ILE A 22 3.22 1.63 -1.11
CA ILE A 22 2.99 1.94 -2.54
C ILE A 22 1.54 2.40 -2.85
N LEU A 23 0.59 2.09 -1.96
CA LEU A 23 -0.81 2.52 -2.05
C LEU A 23 -1.11 3.79 -1.24
N HIS A 24 -0.16 4.30 -0.45
CA HIS A 24 -0.32 5.56 0.26
C HIS A 24 -0.20 6.75 -0.70
N PRO A 25 -0.97 7.84 -0.47
CA PRO A 25 -0.86 9.07 -1.23
C PRO A 25 0.59 9.59 -1.30
N PRO A 26 0.96 10.30 -2.37
CA PRO A 26 2.28 10.90 -2.49
C PRO A 26 2.53 11.93 -1.38
N GLY A 27 3.78 12.04 -0.96
CA GLY A 27 4.24 12.99 0.06
C GLY A 27 5.09 12.32 1.13
N ASP A 28 5.61 13.12 2.06
CA ASP A 28 6.41 12.62 3.18
C ASP A 28 5.53 11.95 4.23
N ASP A 29 6.05 10.91 4.87
CA ASP A 29 5.32 10.20 5.90
C ASP A 29 5.15 11.04 7.15
N PRO A 30 3.91 11.33 7.60
CA PRO A 30 3.70 12.00 8.87
C PRO A 30 4.38 11.30 10.05
N MET A 31 4.56 9.97 9.95
CA MET A 31 5.20 9.15 10.98
C MET A 31 6.70 8.91 10.73
N GLY A 32 7.22 9.32 9.57
CA GLY A 32 8.63 9.23 9.19
C GLY A 32 9.17 7.81 9.01
N TYR A 33 8.30 6.79 8.91
CA TYR A 33 8.72 5.40 8.69
C TYR A 33 8.92 5.06 7.22
N GLU A 34 8.24 5.79 6.32
CA GLU A 34 8.29 5.55 4.87
C GLU A 34 9.00 6.69 4.13
N THR A 35 9.75 6.33 3.09
CA THR A 35 10.31 7.30 2.14
C THR A 35 9.28 7.66 1.08
N SER A 36 9.38 8.86 0.50
CA SER A 36 8.50 9.30 -0.59
C SER A 36 8.65 8.44 -1.86
N ALA A 37 9.78 7.75 -2.05
CA ALA A 37 10.00 6.82 -3.14
C ALA A 37 9.24 5.49 -2.99
N GLU A 38 8.92 5.09 -1.76
CA GLU A 38 8.16 3.87 -1.46
C GLU A 38 6.64 4.08 -1.60
N ARG A 39 6.20 5.32 -1.86
CA ARG A 39 4.80 5.71 -1.97
C ARG A 39 4.31 5.74 -3.41
N TRP A 40 3.01 5.98 -3.55
CA TRP A 40 2.40 6.13 -4.86
C TRP A 40 3.06 7.28 -5.63
N SER A 41 3.45 7.00 -6.87
CA SER A 41 3.89 7.99 -7.84
C SER A 41 3.47 7.55 -9.25
N PRO A 42 3.37 8.46 -10.23
CA PRO A 42 2.94 8.11 -11.58
C PRO A 42 3.83 7.11 -12.31
N VAL A 43 5.03 6.82 -11.80
CA VAL A 43 5.96 5.82 -12.34
C VAL A 43 5.71 4.40 -11.85
N GLN A 44 4.85 4.22 -10.83
CA GLN A 44 4.48 2.90 -10.34
C GLN A 44 3.53 2.20 -11.32
N SER A 45 3.65 0.88 -11.42
CA SER A 45 2.81 0.04 -12.27
C SER A 45 1.95 -0.90 -11.42
N ILE A 46 0.85 -1.39 -11.99
CA ILE A 46 0.00 -2.40 -11.33
C ILE A 46 0.81 -3.66 -10.99
N GLU A 47 1.73 -4.07 -11.87
CA GLU A 47 2.64 -5.20 -11.61
C GLU A 47 3.47 -4.99 -10.34
N LYS A 48 4.05 -3.80 -10.15
CA LYS A 48 4.81 -3.48 -8.92
C LYS A 48 3.91 -3.50 -7.68
N ILE A 49 2.65 -3.06 -7.78
CA ILE A 49 1.70 -3.12 -6.67
C ILE A 49 1.44 -4.57 -6.25
N LEU A 50 1.33 -5.51 -7.20
CA LEU A 50 1.06 -6.91 -6.91
C LEU A 50 2.28 -7.67 -6.36
N LEU A 51 3.50 -7.19 -6.64
CA LEU A 51 4.76 -7.78 -6.13
C LEU A 51 5.18 -7.24 -4.75
N SER A 52 4.54 -6.18 -4.28
CA SER A 52 4.88 -5.47 -3.03
C SER A 52 4.28 -6.11 -1.78
#